data_AF-A0A5M3M8R0-F1
#
_entry.id   AF-A0A5M3M8R0-F1
#
_cell.length_a   1.000
_cell.length_b   1.000
_cell.length_c   1.000
_cell.angle_alpha   90.00
_cell.angle_beta   90.00
_cell.angle_gamma   90.00
#
_symmetry.space_group_name_H-M   'P 1'
#
loop_
_entity.id
_entity.type
_entity.pdbx_description
1 polymer ?
#
loop_
_entity_poly.entity_id
_entity_poly.type
_entity_poly.pdbx_seq_one_letter_code
_entity_poly.pdbx_strand_id
1 'polypeptide(L)'
;MPRSQKPKPARSVRGNAPTFSKPPRKTPTGIPRVMRNRWEQYVYDKYGDGPAFEEIYISDEQLNKHLRLLNIPESQLADYRREYDTLWEGHLDSNGGKVICQGMKPWPDADPSTDHICVVHIPDKKDLVIRIWDGGLEEEGQFCLDVYDMDAQIAINTSELGFSFNVVPLAGTLSVLCGGRLQSWEARTGCTPEQILPGEERFSVIEGAYLALCRPNLDPFWFKIPTRNRVPPGIEQAASPVPLY
;
A
#
# COMPACT_ATOMS: atom_id res chain seq x y z
N MET A 1 -57.25 -23.70 -42.19
CA MET A 1 -56.13 -22.89 -42.72
C MET A 1 -56.61 -21.44 -42.82
N PRO A 2 -56.22 -20.59 -41.86
CA PRO A 2 -55.42 -19.41 -42.22
C PRO A 2 -54.22 -19.21 -41.27
N ARG A 3 -53.17 -18.59 -41.83
CA ARG A 3 -51.84 -18.42 -41.26
C ARG A 3 -51.83 -17.37 -40.14
N SER A 4 -51.20 -17.74 -39.02
CA SER A 4 -50.82 -16.84 -37.92
C SER A 4 -49.82 -15.77 -38.40
N GLN A 5 -50.18 -14.50 -38.22
CA GLN A 5 -49.30 -13.36 -38.43
C GLN A 5 -48.40 -13.18 -37.19
N LYS A 6 -47.08 -13.21 -37.40
CA LYS A 6 -46.08 -12.90 -36.38
C LYS A 6 -46.12 -11.40 -36.02
N PRO A 7 -45.96 -11.02 -34.74
CA PRO A 7 -45.89 -9.62 -34.34
C PRO A 7 -44.54 -9.00 -34.73
N LYS A 8 -44.58 -7.77 -35.24
CA LYS A 8 -43.41 -6.92 -35.54
C LYS A 8 -42.68 -6.53 -34.23
N PRO A 9 -41.34 -6.55 -34.19
CA PRO A 9 -40.60 -6.07 -33.03
C PRO A 9 -40.68 -4.54 -32.92
N ALA A 10 -40.88 -4.08 -31.69
CA ALA A 10 -40.96 -2.68 -31.34
C ALA A 10 -39.63 -1.95 -31.55
N ARG A 11 -39.77 -0.69 -31.95
CA ARG A 11 -38.74 0.29 -32.28
C ARG A 11 -37.82 0.52 -31.08
N SER A 12 -36.53 0.21 -31.23
CA SER A 12 -35.47 0.54 -30.27
C SER A 12 -35.45 2.06 -30.04
N VAL A 13 -35.83 2.48 -28.83
CA VAL A 13 -35.59 3.83 -28.33
C VAL A 13 -34.14 3.86 -27.86
N ARG A 14 -33.26 4.47 -28.67
CA ARG A 14 -31.92 4.88 -28.23
C ARG A 14 -32.10 5.93 -27.14
N GLY A 15 -32.01 5.52 -25.88
CA GLY A 15 -31.73 6.43 -24.78
C GLY A 15 -30.31 6.96 -24.97
N ASN A 16 -30.18 8.25 -25.27
CA ASN A 16 -28.91 8.96 -25.17
C ASN A 16 -28.48 8.92 -23.70
N ALA A 17 -27.52 8.05 -23.39
CA ALA A 17 -26.81 8.11 -22.12
C ALA A 17 -26.07 9.45 -22.05
N PRO A 18 -26.13 10.18 -20.92
CA PRO A 18 -25.30 11.37 -20.75
C PRO A 18 -23.85 10.93 -20.77
N THR A 19 -23.13 11.31 -21.82
CA THR A 19 -21.68 11.32 -21.84
C THR A 19 -21.21 12.22 -20.70
N PHE A 20 -20.76 11.61 -19.60
CA PHE A 20 -19.94 12.30 -18.62
C PHE A 20 -18.63 12.67 -19.32
N SER A 21 -18.61 13.84 -19.94
CA SER A 21 -17.36 14.51 -20.29
C SER A 21 -16.58 14.68 -18.99
N LYS A 22 -15.45 13.97 -18.88
CA LYS A 22 -14.46 14.24 -17.83
C LYS A 22 -14.24 15.77 -17.80
N PRO A 23 -14.28 16.41 -16.63
CA PRO A 23 -13.93 17.82 -16.55
C PRO A 23 -12.53 18.01 -17.13
N PRO A 24 -12.27 19.11 -17.85
CA PRO A 24 -10.97 19.35 -18.44
C PRO A 24 -9.92 19.32 -17.33
N ARG A 25 -8.89 18.49 -17.55
CA ARG A 25 -7.69 18.42 -16.71
C ARG A 25 -7.21 19.86 -16.53
N LYS A 26 -7.27 20.39 -15.30
CA LYS A 26 -6.71 21.71 -15.01
C LYS A 26 -5.25 21.66 -15.43
N THR A 27 -4.88 22.47 -16.42
CA THR A 27 -3.49 22.68 -16.79
C THR A 27 -2.79 23.23 -15.54
N PRO A 28 -1.69 22.62 -15.08
CA PRO A 28 -0.93 23.19 -13.96
C PRO A 28 -0.39 24.54 -14.42
N THR A 29 -0.91 25.63 -13.85
CA THR A 29 -0.39 26.99 -14.04
C THR A 29 0.89 27.23 -13.21
N GLY A 30 1.70 26.19 -13.03
CA GLY A 30 2.93 26.24 -12.24
C GLY A 30 4.16 26.39 -13.15
N ILE A 31 5.12 27.21 -12.72
CA ILE A 31 6.48 27.21 -13.26
C ILE A 31 6.97 25.75 -13.33
N PRO A 32 7.62 25.31 -14.42
CA PRO A 32 8.18 23.96 -14.51
C PRO A 32 9.06 23.68 -13.30
N ARG A 33 8.69 22.68 -12.49
CA ARG A 33 9.47 22.28 -11.33
C ARG A 33 10.76 21.61 -11.83
N VAL A 34 11.90 22.12 -11.39
CA VAL A 34 13.21 21.54 -11.71
C VAL A 34 13.55 20.55 -10.60
N MET A 35 13.73 19.29 -10.97
CA MET A 35 14.15 18.23 -10.05
C MET A 35 15.64 18.45 -9.70
N ARG A 36 15.95 18.46 -8.40
CA ARG A 36 17.28 18.77 -7.85
C ARG A 36 18.27 17.62 -8.07
N ASN A 37 17.78 16.39 -8.02
CA ASN A 37 18.59 15.18 -8.03
C ASN A 37 17.88 14.03 -8.78
N ARG A 38 18.57 12.91 -8.98
CA ARG A 38 18.01 11.73 -9.69
C ARG A 38 16.83 11.10 -8.97
N TRP A 39 16.77 11.20 -7.64
CA TRP A 39 15.68 10.65 -6.84
C TRP A 39 14.37 11.39 -7.10
N GLU A 40 14.40 12.72 -7.09
CA GLU A 40 13.23 13.54 -7.42
C GLU A 40 12.77 13.31 -8.84
N GLN A 41 13.71 13.20 -9.79
CA GLN A 41 13.38 12.86 -11.17
C GLN A 41 12.69 11.50 -11.26
N TYR A 42 13.17 10.49 -10.53
CA TYR A 42 12.50 9.18 -10.50
C TYR A 42 11.09 9.27 -9.93
N VAL A 43 10.90 9.99 -8.82
CA VAL A 43 9.58 10.16 -8.18
C VAL A 43 8.63 10.88 -9.14
N TYR A 44 9.12 11.92 -9.83
CA TYR A 44 8.35 12.65 -10.85
C TYR A 44 8.01 11.77 -12.05
N ASP A 45 8.96 11.01 -12.57
CA ASP A 45 8.74 10.10 -13.71
C ASP A 45 7.71 9.01 -13.36
N LYS A 46 7.68 8.58 -12.09
CA LYS A 46 6.77 7.53 -11.61
C LYS A 46 5.36 8.04 -11.29
N TYR A 47 5.24 9.19 -10.65
CA TYR A 47 3.96 9.69 -10.12
C TYR A 47 3.42 10.96 -10.81
N GLY A 48 4.21 11.58 -11.68
CA GLY A 48 3.88 12.84 -12.35
C GLY A 48 3.88 14.04 -11.39
N ASP A 49 3.06 15.03 -11.69
CA ASP A 49 2.84 16.26 -10.89
C ASP A 49 1.55 16.20 -10.05
N GLY A 50 1.09 14.99 -9.73
CA GLY A 50 -0.14 14.74 -8.97
C GLY A 50 0.03 14.81 -7.45
N PRO A 51 -1.06 14.61 -6.68
CA PRO A 51 -1.03 14.61 -5.21
C PRO A 51 0.00 13.66 -4.61
N ALA A 52 0.18 12.47 -5.19
CA ALA A 52 1.17 11.48 -4.75
C ALA A 52 2.62 12.01 -4.85
N PHE A 53 2.91 12.89 -5.81
CA PHE A 53 4.21 13.54 -5.89
C PHE A 53 4.39 14.56 -4.76
N GLU A 54 3.38 15.38 -4.45
CA GLU A 54 3.47 16.41 -3.40
C GLU A 54 3.66 15.85 -1.99
N GLU A 55 3.22 14.62 -1.73
CA GLU A 55 3.42 13.98 -0.43
C GLU A 55 4.83 13.42 -0.24
N ILE A 56 5.47 13.02 -1.34
CA ILE A 56 6.82 12.44 -1.33
C ILE A 56 7.88 13.53 -1.52
N TYR A 57 7.58 14.52 -2.35
CA TYR A 57 8.47 15.62 -2.67
C TYR A 57 8.58 16.61 -1.51
N ILE A 58 9.81 16.99 -1.17
CA ILE A 58 10.09 18.04 -0.20
C ILE A 58 10.81 19.20 -0.88
N SER A 59 10.22 20.39 -0.90
CA SER A 59 10.88 21.58 -1.44
C SER A 59 12.06 22.01 -0.58
N ASP A 60 12.97 22.82 -1.14
CA ASP A 60 14.05 23.46 -0.36
C ASP A 60 13.50 24.23 0.84
N GLU A 61 12.36 24.90 0.69
CA GLU A 61 11.74 25.67 1.77
C GLU A 61 11.21 24.76 2.87
N GLN A 62 10.55 23.65 2.52
CA GLN A 62 10.05 22.66 3.48
C GLN A 62 11.21 21.95 4.19
N LEU A 63 12.25 21.57 3.45
CA LEU A 63 13.44 20.94 4.01
C LEU A 63 14.17 21.91 4.95
N ASN A 64 14.33 23.18 4.56
CA ASN A 64 14.90 24.21 5.43
C ASN A 64 14.07 24.44 6.69
N LYS A 65 12.74 24.43 6.57
CA LYS A 65 11.86 24.51 7.74
C LYS A 65 12.11 23.34 8.68
N HIS A 66 12.27 22.12 8.16
CA HIS A 66 12.59 20.94 8.97
C HIS A 66 13.98 21.04 9.63
N LEU A 67 15.00 21.43 8.88
CA LEU A 67 16.36 21.62 9.39
C LEU A 67 16.43 22.70 10.49
N ARG A 68 15.66 23.79 10.36
CA ARG A 68 15.54 24.81 11.41
C ARG A 68 14.90 24.25 12.69
N LEU A 69 13.92 23.36 12.58
CA LEU A 69 13.34 22.67 13.75
C LEU A 69 14.36 21.76 14.44
N LEU A 70 15.36 21.26 13.71
CA LEU A 70 16.49 20.50 14.24
C LEU A 70 17.63 21.40 14.76
N ASN A 71 17.42 22.71 14.88
CA ASN A 71 18.41 23.71 15.32
C ASN A 71 19.66 23.77 14.43
N ILE A 72 19.55 23.41 13.15
CA ILE A 72 20.65 23.58 12.20
C ILE A 72 20.80 25.07 11.84
N PRO A 73 22.00 25.66 11.95
CA PRO A 73 22.23 27.06 11.61
C PRO A 73 21.94 27.37 10.13
N GLU A 74 21.45 28.58 9.84
CA GLU A 74 21.15 29.03 8.47
C GLU A 74 22.37 28.90 7.54
N SER A 75 23.57 29.14 8.08
CA SER A 75 24.84 29.01 7.36
C SER A 75 25.18 27.57 6.94
N GLN A 76 24.56 26.56 7.54
CA GLN A 76 24.81 25.14 7.27
C GLN A 76 23.70 24.50 6.43
N LEU A 77 22.56 25.16 6.22
CA LEU A 77 21.42 24.56 5.53
C LEU A 77 21.77 24.06 4.12
N ALA A 78 22.61 24.80 3.39
CA ALA A 78 23.03 24.38 2.05
C ALA A 78 23.84 23.06 2.05
N ASP A 79 24.66 22.85 3.08
CA ASP A 79 25.46 21.63 3.21
C ASP A 79 24.55 20.45 3.56
N TYR A 80 23.64 20.62 4.52
CA TYR A 80 22.66 19.61 4.88
C TYR A 80 21.71 19.26 3.73
N ARG A 81 21.31 20.22 2.88
CA ARG A 81 20.53 19.91 1.67
C ARG A 81 21.32 19.03 0.70
N ARG A 82 22.61 19.32 0.48
CA ARG A 82 23.46 18.48 -0.38
C ARG A 82 23.67 17.08 0.20
N GLU A 83 23.83 16.96 1.51
CA GLU A 83 23.90 15.65 2.18
C GLU A 83 22.60 14.88 2.05
N TYR A 84 21.45 15.53 2.24
CA TYR A 84 20.13 14.95 2.02
C TYR A 84 19.98 14.43 0.58
N ASP A 85 20.34 15.24 -0.42
CA ASP A 85 20.29 14.83 -1.83
C ASP A 85 21.21 13.63 -2.10
N THR A 86 22.45 13.68 -1.59
CA THR A 86 23.45 12.60 -1.73
C THR A 86 22.96 11.30 -1.09
N LEU A 87 22.29 11.38 0.06
CA LEU A 87 21.71 10.22 0.74
C LEU A 87 20.64 9.54 -0.13
N TRP A 88 19.74 10.31 -0.73
CA TRP A 88 18.70 9.76 -1.60
C TRP A 88 19.24 9.22 -2.93
N GLU A 89 20.28 9.84 -3.50
CA GLU A 89 20.97 9.28 -4.66
C GLU A 89 21.70 7.97 -4.31
N GLY A 90 22.35 7.90 -3.14
CA GLY A 90 22.94 6.66 -2.64
C GLY A 90 21.91 5.55 -2.42
N HIS A 91 20.71 5.89 -1.97
CA HIS A 91 19.59 4.96 -1.88
C HIS A 91 19.15 4.45 -3.26
N LEU A 92 19.06 5.32 -4.26
CA LEU A 92 18.78 4.89 -5.63
C LEU A 92 19.83 3.92 -6.15
N ASP A 93 21.11 4.24 -5.99
CA ASP A 93 22.21 3.42 -6.50
C ASP A 93 22.26 2.06 -5.81
N SER A 94 22.02 2.02 -4.50
CA SER A 94 21.94 0.77 -3.71
C SER A 94 20.76 -0.12 -4.12
N ASN A 95 19.71 0.48 -4.69
CA ASN A 95 18.47 -0.19 -5.07
C ASN A 95 18.33 -0.39 -6.58
N GLY A 96 19.45 -0.43 -7.33
CA GLY A 96 19.45 -0.68 -8.77
C GLY A 96 18.73 0.40 -9.59
N GLY A 97 18.77 1.64 -9.12
CA GLY A 97 18.14 2.79 -9.77
C GLY A 97 16.64 2.94 -9.51
N LYS A 98 16.11 2.30 -8.48
CA LYS A 98 14.69 2.38 -8.10
C LYS A 98 14.53 2.94 -6.68
N VAL A 99 13.53 3.80 -6.47
CA VAL A 99 13.13 4.18 -5.12
C VAL A 99 12.28 3.06 -4.55
N ILE A 100 12.82 2.34 -3.56
CA ILE A 100 12.07 1.35 -2.80
C ILE A 100 11.44 2.06 -1.59
N CYS A 101 10.20 2.51 -1.75
CA CYS A 101 9.37 2.93 -0.62
C CYS A 101 8.72 1.68 -0.02
N GLN A 102 9.46 0.95 0.83
CA GLN A 102 8.89 -0.20 1.53
C GLN A 102 7.80 0.25 2.52
N GLY A 103 6.70 -0.49 2.57
CA GLY A 103 5.60 -0.24 3.49
C GLY A 103 4.76 1.01 3.21
N MET A 104 4.92 1.65 2.04
CA MET A 104 4.05 2.77 1.66
C MET A 104 2.60 2.28 1.60
N LYS A 105 1.71 2.96 2.34
CA LYS A 105 0.28 2.59 2.38
C LYS A 105 -0.38 2.90 1.05
N PRO A 106 -1.41 2.14 0.65
CA PRO A 106 -2.22 2.50 -0.49
C PRO A 106 -2.99 3.78 -0.23
N TRP A 107 -3.08 4.61 -1.26
CA TRP A 107 -3.87 5.85 -1.27
C TRP A 107 -5.36 5.56 -0.97
N PRO A 108 -6.09 6.48 -0.31
CA PRO A 108 -7.52 6.29 -0.05
C PRO A 108 -8.37 6.13 -1.32
N ASP A 109 -7.92 6.74 -2.43
CA ASP A 109 -8.55 6.68 -3.76
C ASP A 109 -7.85 5.70 -4.71
N ALA A 110 -6.91 4.89 -4.20
CA ALA A 110 -6.27 3.81 -4.94
C ALA A 110 -7.32 2.89 -5.58
N ASP A 111 -7.18 2.61 -6.88
CA ASP A 111 -8.00 1.60 -7.53
C ASP A 111 -7.48 0.23 -7.07
N PRO A 112 -8.30 -0.56 -6.33
CA PRO A 112 -7.84 -1.85 -5.80
C PRO A 112 -7.35 -2.82 -6.89
N SER A 113 -7.79 -2.62 -8.14
CA SER A 113 -7.36 -3.44 -9.28
C SER A 113 -5.98 -3.07 -9.82
N THR A 114 -5.51 -1.84 -9.58
CA THR A 114 -4.16 -1.38 -9.98
C THR A 114 -3.13 -1.54 -8.86
N ASP A 115 -3.55 -1.40 -7.60
CA ASP A 115 -2.64 -1.36 -6.45
C ASP A 115 -2.51 -2.72 -5.72
N HIS A 116 -3.03 -3.79 -6.33
CA HIS A 116 -2.99 -5.18 -5.83
C HIS A 116 -3.43 -5.30 -4.36
N ILE A 117 -4.44 -4.53 -3.97
CA ILE A 117 -4.95 -4.50 -2.60
C ILE A 117 -5.94 -5.64 -2.40
N CYS A 118 -5.63 -6.52 -1.45
CA CYS A 118 -6.55 -7.53 -0.95
C CYS A 118 -7.24 -7.02 0.33
N VAL A 119 -8.52 -7.33 0.48
CA VAL A 119 -9.33 -6.87 1.62
C VAL A 119 -9.94 -8.05 2.35
N VAL A 120 -9.84 -8.05 3.68
CA VAL A 120 -10.51 -9.01 4.57
C VAL A 120 -11.47 -8.25 5.48
N HIS A 121 -12.77 -8.54 5.37
CA HIS A 121 -13.77 -7.93 6.24
C HIS A 121 -13.65 -8.46 7.67
N ILE A 122 -13.63 -7.54 8.64
CA ILE A 122 -13.62 -7.90 10.05
C ILE A 122 -15.06 -8.28 10.45
N PRO A 123 -15.29 -9.46 11.05
CA PRO A 123 -16.63 -9.85 11.48
C PRO A 123 -17.22 -8.83 12.45
N ASP A 124 -18.54 -8.65 12.39
CA ASP A 124 -19.33 -7.80 13.30
C ASP A 124 -19.02 -6.29 13.23
N LYS A 125 -18.09 -5.88 12.34
CA LYS A 125 -17.69 -4.49 12.10
C LYS A 125 -17.81 -4.21 10.60
N LYS A 126 -18.98 -3.75 10.15
CA LYS A 126 -19.29 -3.62 8.71
C LYS A 126 -18.32 -2.72 7.95
N ASP A 127 -17.84 -1.68 8.64
CA ASP A 127 -17.08 -0.61 8.01
C ASP A 127 -15.57 -0.83 8.20
N LEU A 128 -15.15 -1.79 9.03
CA LEU A 128 -13.75 -2.11 9.25
C LEU A 128 -13.29 -3.30 8.42
N VAL A 129 -12.14 -3.10 7.78
CA VAL A 129 -11.46 -4.14 7.01
C VAL A 129 -9.98 -4.19 7.36
N ILE A 130 -9.36 -5.31 7.02
CA ILE A 130 -7.90 -5.43 6.97
C ILE A 130 -7.51 -5.26 5.51
N ARG A 131 -6.69 -4.24 5.21
CA ARG A 131 -6.08 -4.10 3.88
C ARG A 131 -4.77 -4.85 3.87
N ILE A 132 -4.48 -5.52 2.77
CA ILE A 132 -3.25 -6.27 2.53
C ILE A 132 -2.72 -5.83 1.18
N TRP A 133 -1.48 -5.38 1.11
CA TRP A 133 -0.89 -4.85 -0.13
C TRP A 133 0.59 -5.19 -0.21
N ASP A 134 1.16 -5.09 -1.41
CA ASP A 134 2.52 -5.55 -1.66
C ASP A 134 3.56 -4.76 -0.85
N GLY A 135 3.40 -3.45 -0.80
CA GLY A 135 4.24 -2.57 0.01
C GLY A 135 5.71 -2.56 -0.39
N GLY A 136 6.06 -2.99 -1.61
CA GLY A 136 7.46 -3.13 -2.03
C GLY A 136 8.20 -4.26 -1.30
N LEU A 137 7.48 -5.24 -0.75
CA LEU A 137 8.01 -6.40 -0.02
C LEU A 137 7.88 -7.72 -0.81
N GLU A 138 7.69 -7.62 -2.12
CA GLU A 138 7.51 -8.76 -2.99
C GLU A 138 8.74 -9.66 -2.89
N GLU A 139 9.95 -9.18 -3.13
CA GLU A 139 11.16 -10.01 -3.13
C GLU A 139 11.41 -10.72 -1.79
N GLU A 140 10.97 -10.13 -0.68
CA GLU A 140 11.02 -10.70 0.68
C GLU A 140 9.94 -11.75 0.96
N GLY A 141 9.00 -11.97 0.02
CA GLY A 141 7.88 -12.88 0.17
C GLY A 141 6.94 -12.44 1.29
N GLN A 142 6.71 -11.13 1.41
CA GLN A 142 5.84 -10.55 2.43
C GLN A 142 4.77 -9.64 1.83
N PHE A 143 3.74 -9.38 2.63
CA PHE A 143 2.74 -8.35 2.41
C PHE A 143 2.75 -7.39 3.60
N CYS A 144 2.41 -6.13 3.33
CA CYS A 144 2.02 -5.19 4.36
C CYS A 144 0.52 -5.35 4.68
N LEU A 145 0.14 -5.00 5.91
CA LEU A 145 -1.27 -4.90 6.29
C LEU A 145 -1.52 -3.82 7.35
N ASP A 146 -2.76 -3.32 7.36
CA ASP A 146 -3.31 -2.40 8.36
C ASP A 146 -4.81 -2.63 8.58
N VAL A 147 -5.39 -1.93 9.55
CA VAL A 147 -6.85 -1.83 9.72
C VAL A 147 -7.32 -0.54 9.08
N TYR A 148 -8.43 -0.61 8.34
CA TYR A 148 -8.97 0.51 7.57
C TYR A 148 -10.48 0.62 7.77
N ASP A 149 -10.93 1.85 7.96
CA ASP A 149 -12.34 2.21 7.98
C ASP A 149 -12.77 2.63 6.58
N MET A 150 -13.64 1.83 5.98
CA MET A 150 -14.14 2.02 4.62
C MET A 150 -15.09 3.22 4.51
N ASP A 151 -15.81 3.56 5.58
CA ASP A 151 -16.75 4.67 5.60
C ASP A 151 -16.02 5.99 5.78
N ALA A 152 -15.10 6.05 6.74
CA ALA A 152 -14.28 7.23 6.99
C ALA A 152 -13.12 7.38 6.00
N GLN A 153 -12.79 6.31 5.26
CA GLN A 153 -11.66 6.24 4.34
C GLN A 153 -10.31 6.56 5.00
N ILE A 154 -10.10 6.03 6.20
CA ILE A 154 -8.87 6.24 6.98
C ILE A 154 -8.34 4.91 7.53
N ALA A 155 -7.01 4.82 7.64
CA ALA A 155 -6.39 3.75 8.42
C ALA A 155 -6.55 4.03 9.93
N ILE A 156 -6.69 2.97 10.72
CA ILE A 156 -6.86 3.03 12.18
C ILE A 156 -5.78 2.18 12.83
N ASN A 157 -5.14 2.72 13.88
CA ASN A 157 -4.13 1.97 14.63
C ASN A 157 -4.82 0.90 15.50
N THR A 158 -4.23 -0.29 15.58
CA THR A 158 -4.81 -1.43 16.31
C THR A 158 -4.94 -1.17 17.80
N SER A 159 -4.07 -0.32 18.36
CA SER A 159 -4.11 0.11 19.76
C SER A 159 -5.41 0.83 20.13
N GLU A 160 -5.97 1.62 19.21
CA GLU A 160 -7.24 2.35 19.40
C GLU A 160 -8.44 1.41 19.50
N LEU A 161 -8.32 0.22 18.90
CA LEU A 161 -9.37 -0.81 18.85
C LEU A 161 -9.16 -1.93 19.88
N GLY A 162 -8.00 -1.96 20.56
CA GLY A 162 -7.58 -3.08 21.39
C GLY A 162 -7.31 -4.37 20.59
N PHE A 163 -7.00 -4.23 19.31
CA PHE A 163 -6.78 -5.36 18.40
C PHE A 163 -5.32 -5.85 18.48
N SER A 164 -5.11 -7.11 18.13
CA SER A 164 -3.76 -7.62 17.81
C SER A 164 -3.81 -8.70 16.74
N PHE A 165 -2.77 -8.76 15.92
CA PHE A 165 -2.57 -9.84 14.96
C PHE A 165 -1.58 -10.86 15.52
N ASN A 166 -1.91 -12.14 15.40
CA ASN A 166 -1.02 -13.23 15.76
C ASN A 166 -0.77 -14.13 14.54
N VAL A 167 0.48 -14.40 14.22
CA VAL A 167 0.87 -15.44 13.26
C VAL A 167 0.64 -16.79 13.90
N VAL A 168 -0.18 -17.61 13.25
CA VAL A 168 -0.43 -18.99 13.69
C VAL A 168 0.66 -19.89 13.11
N PRO A 169 1.46 -20.58 13.95
CA PRO A 169 2.49 -21.47 13.48
C PRO A 169 1.86 -22.74 12.88
N LEU A 170 2.11 -22.99 11.60
CA LEU A 170 1.65 -24.18 10.87
C LEU A 170 2.85 -25.03 10.46
N ALA A 171 2.85 -26.30 10.89
CA ALA A 171 3.91 -27.26 10.55
C ALA A 171 4.14 -27.35 9.04
N GLY A 172 5.40 -27.41 8.63
CA GLY A 172 5.79 -27.46 7.21
C GLY A 172 5.79 -26.10 6.49
N THR A 173 5.57 -24.99 7.20
CA THR A 173 5.63 -23.64 6.63
C THR A 173 6.59 -22.75 7.42
N LEU A 174 7.04 -21.63 6.85
CA LEU A 174 7.91 -20.67 7.54
C LEU A 174 7.22 -19.95 8.72
N SER A 175 5.89 -20.05 8.84
CA SER A 175 5.14 -19.44 9.96
C SER A 175 5.57 -19.98 11.33
N VAL A 176 6.17 -21.17 11.40
CA VAL A 176 6.72 -21.73 12.66
C VAL A 176 7.86 -20.88 13.23
N LEU A 177 8.60 -20.16 12.39
CA LEU A 177 9.73 -19.31 12.81
C LEU A 177 9.29 -17.92 13.23
N CYS A 178 8.07 -17.53 12.85
CA CYS A 178 7.54 -16.17 13.04
C CYS A 178 6.23 -16.19 13.83
N GLY A 179 5.91 -17.30 14.50
CA GLY A 179 4.67 -17.48 15.25
C GLY A 179 4.56 -16.52 16.43
N GLY A 180 3.32 -16.17 16.79
CA GLY A 180 3.01 -15.27 17.89
C GLY A 180 2.58 -13.88 17.45
N ARG A 181 2.59 -12.92 18.38
CA ARG A 181 2.07 -11.57 18.16
C ARG A 181 2.94 -10.81 17.17
N LEU A 182 2.33 -10.31 16.10
CA LEU A 182 2.96 -9.38 15.19
C LEU A 182 3.21 -8.05 15.91
N GLN A 183 4.43 -7.54 15.76
CA GLN A 183 4.77 -6.17 16.12
C GLN A 183 4.60 -5.30 14.87
N SER A 184 4.05 -4.10 15.05
CA SER A 184 4.07 -3.09 14.01
C SER A 184 5.50 -2.63 13.74
N TRP A 185 5.74 -2.08 12.56
CA TRP A 185 7.04 -1.54 12.17
C TRP A 185 7.47 -0.44 13.13
N GLU A 186 6.54 0.42 13.52
CA GLU A 186 6.73 1.51 14.46
C GLU A 186 7.07 0.99 15.86
N ALA A 187 6.36 -0.04 16.36
CA ALA A 187 6.72 -0.66 17.63
C ALA A 187 8.12 -1.30 17.59
N ARG A 188 8.50 -1.89 16.46
CA ARG A 188 9.83 -2.49 16.26
C ARG A 188 10.95 -1.46 16.24
N THR A 189 10.69 -0.23 15.80
CA THR A 189 11.62 0.90 15.87
C THR A 189 11.61 1.60 17.23
N GLY A 190 10.79 1.14 18.17
CA GLY A 190 10.76 1.61 19.56
C GLY A 190 9.68 2.66 19.85
N CYS A 191 8.75 2.93 18.92
CA CYS A 191 7.62 3.80 19.19
C CYS A 191 6.62 3.12 20.13
N THR A 192 6.18 3.84 21.16
CA THR A 192 5.01 3.42 21.96
C THR A 192 3.73 3.67 21.17
N PRO A 193 2.61 2.99 21.48
CA PRO A 193 1.34 3.19 20.77
C PRO A 193 0.88 4.65 20.68
N GLU A 194 1.19 5.46 21.71
CA GLU A 194 0.85 6.89 21.76
C GLU A 194 1.75 7.77 20.88
N GLN A 195 2.91 7.25 20.48
CA GLN A 195 3.85 7.92 19.59
C GLN A 195 3.57 7.60 18.12
N ILE A 196 2.82 6.54 17.84
CA ILE A 196 2.41 6.19 16.48
C ILE A 196 1.36 7.20 16.03
N LEU A 197 1.64 7.90 14.93
CA LEU A 197 0.69 8.85 14.35
C LEU A 197 -0.62 8.13 13.96
N PRO A 198 -1.78 8.80 14.08
CA PRO A 198 -3.07 8.19 13.72
C PRO A 198 -3.05 7.63 12.30
N GLY A 199 -3.41 6.35 12.17
CA GLY A 199 -3.48 5.67 10.88
C GLY A 199 -2.13 5.31 10.25
N GLU A 200 -0.99 5.56 10.91
CA GLU A 200 0.33 5.23 10.36
C GLU A 200 0.82 3.82 10.72
N GLU A 201 0.15 3.12 11.65
CA GLU A 201 0.59 1.78 12.08
C GLU A 201 0.60 0.78 10.91
N ARG A 202 1.71 0.05 10.76
CA ARG A 202 1.90 -0.95 9.70
C ARG A 202 2.47 -2.25 10.25
N PHE A 203 2.02 -3.35 9.66
CA PHE A 203 2.57 -4.68 9.92
C PHE A 203 3.07 -5.28 8.62
N SER A 204 4.01 -6.22 8.70
CA SER A 204 4.34 -7.11 7.59
C SER A 204 4.24 -8.57 8.01
N VAL A 205 3.90 -9.42 7.06
CA VAL A 205 3.69 -10.85 7.28
C VAL A 205 4.09 -11.64 6.04
N ILE A 206 4.64 -12.85 6.26
CA ILE A 206 5.02 -13.76 5.19
C ILE A 206 3.80 -14.24 4.39
N GLU A 207 3.99 -14.42 3.10
CA GLU A 207 2.98 -14.97 2.19
C GLU A 207 2.42 -16.31 2.68
N GLY A 208 1.11 -16.51 2.49
CA GLY A 208 0.43 -17.76 2.82
C GLY A 208 0.28 -18.08 4.30
N ALA A 209 0.81 -17.25 5.21
CA ALA A 209 0.59 -17.42 6.65
C ALA A 209 -0.90 -17.32 7.02
N TYR A 210 -1.28 -18.01 8.09
CA TYR A 210 -2.54 -17.76 8.77
C TYR A 210 -2.33 -16.74 9.87
N LEU A 211 -3.18 -15.72 9.89
CA LEU A 211 -3.25 -14.76 10.98
C LEU A 211 -4.54 -14.96 11.77
N ALA A 212 -4.43 -14.80 13.08
CA ALA A 212 -5.55 -14.64 13.99
C ALA A 212 -5.63 -13.17 14.45
N LEU A 213 -6.69 -12.48 14.06
CA LEU A 213 -7.07 -11.20 14.64
C LEU A 213 -7.74 -11.46 16.00
N CYS A 214 -7.06 -11.06 17.07
CA CYS A 214 -7.62 -11.06 18.42
C CYS A 214 -8.31 -9.73 18.70
N ARG A 215 -9.59 -9.80 19.08
CA ARG A 215 -10.45 -8.65 19.40
C ARG A 215 -10.85 -8.76 20.88
N PRO A 216 -11.04 -7.64 21.60
CA PRO A 216 -11.43 -7.68 23.00
C PRO A 216 -12.71 -8.47 23.22
N ASN A 217 -12.67 -9.46 24.13
CA ASN A 217 -13.81 -10.28 24.55
C ASN A 217 -14.50 -11.09 23.43
N LEU A 218 -13.80 -11.36 22.32
CA LEU A 218 -14.33 -12.14 21.20
C LEU A 218 -13.37 -13.26 20.81
N ASP A 219 -13.91 -14.30 20.18
CA ASP A 219 -13.09 -15.36 19.61
C ASP A 219 -12.16 -14.81 18.51
N PRO A 220 -10.93 -15.35 18.41
CA PRO A 220 -10.01 -14.94 17.36
C PRO A 220 -10.63 -15.17 15.98
N PHE A 221 -10.50 -14.18 15.10
CA PHE A 221 -10.92 -14.28 13.71
C PHE A 221 -9.73 -14.66 12.83
N TRP A 222 -9.84 -15.76 12.10
CA TRP A 222 -8.73 -16.35 11.35
C TRP A 222 -8.87 -16.01 9.87
N PHE A 223 -7.76 -15.61 9.25
CA PHE A 223 -7.69 -15.37 7.82
C PHE A 223 -6.31 -15.77 7.28
N LYS A 224 -6.25 -16.01 5.97
CA LYS A 224 -5.01 -16.41 5.29
C LYS A 224 -4.46 -15.25 4.48
N ILE A 225 -3.16 -15.02 4.57
CA ILE A 225 -2.44 -14.07 3.73
C ILE A 225 -2.37 -14.62 2.29
N PRO A 226 -2.55 -13.77 1.27
CA PRO A 226 -2.41 -14.18 -0.12
C PRO A 226 -1.05 -14.84 -0.40
N THR A 227 -1.02 -15.66 -1.44
CA THR A 227 0.20 -16.28 -1.97
C THR A 227 0.36 -15.84 -3.42
N ARG A 228 1.54 -15.34 -3.78
CA ARG A 228 1.87 -15.00 -5.16
C ARG A 228 2.41 -16.26 -5.84
N ASN A 229 1.89 -16.58 -7.02
CA ASN A 229 2.43 -17.67 -7.82
C ASN A 229 3.73 -17.19 -8.46
N ARG A 230 4.87 -17.67 -7.94
CA ARG A 230 6.19 -17.36 -8.48
C ARG A 230 6.85 -18.61 -8.99
N VAL A 231 7.35 -18.52 -10.21
CA VAL A 231 8.29 -19.47 -10.76
C VAL A 231 9.65 -18.78 -10.75
N PRO A 232 10.75 -19.42 -10.30
CA PRO A 232 12.06 -18.79 -10.29
C PRO A 232 12.43 -18.25 -11.67
N PRO A 233 13.17 -17.14 -11.77
CA PRO A 233 13.63 -16.61 -13.05
C PRO A 233 14.33 -17.69 -13.88
N GLY A 234 13.93 -17.84 -15.15
CA GLY A 234 14.49 -18.84 -16.05
C GLY A 234 13.92 -20.25 -15.91
N ILE A 235 12.94 -20.46 -15.02
CA ILE A 235 12.19 -21.72 -14.92
C ILE A 235 10.82 -21.52 -15.56
N GLU A 236 10.56 -22.20 -16.68
CA GLU A 236 9.27 -22.15 -17.38
C GLU A 236 8.26 -23.15 -16.82
N GLN A 237 8.74 -24.27 -16.27
CA GLN A 237 7.91 -25.32 -15.70
C GLN A 237 8.64 -26.01 -14.54
N ALA A 238 7.97 -26.17 -13.41
CA ALA A 238 8.41 -27.01 -12.30
C ALA A 238 7.45 -28.21 -12.19
N ALA A 239 8.00 -29.41 -12.08
CA ALA A 239 7.19 -30.60 -11.80
C ALA A 239 6.77 -30.58 -10.33
N SER A 240 5.49 -30.80 -10.06
CA SER A 240 5.00 -31.03 -8.70
C SER A 240 4.92 -32.53 -8.41
N PRO A 241 5.26 -32.97 -7.19
CA PRO A 241 5.02 -34.34 -6.79
C PRO A 241 3.51 -34.62 -6.86
N VAL A 242 3.14 -35.71 -7.53
CA VAL A 242 1.76 -36.17 -7.61
C VAL A 242 1.60 -37.32 -6.61
N PRO A 243 0.58 -37.32 -5.75
CA PRO A 243 0.33 -38.46 -4.87
C PRO A 243 0.13 -39.72 -5.71
N LEU A 244 0.87 -40.78 -5.38
CA LEU A 244 0.55 -42.12 -5.85
C LEU A 244 -0.61 -42.62 -4.99
N TYR A 245 -1.82 -42.45 -5.49
CA TYR A 245 -3.01 -43.11 -4.92
C TYR A 245 -2.92 -44.62 -5.12
#